data_AF-A0AAD5FSD3-F1
#
_entry.id   AF-A0AAD5FSD3-F1
#
_cell.length_a   1.000
_cell.length_b   1.000
_cell.length_c   1.000
_cell.angle_alpha   90.00
_cell.angle_beta   90.00
_cell.angle_gamma   90.00
#
_symmetry.space_group_name_H-M   'P 1'
#
loop_
_entity.id
_entity.type
_entity.pdbx_description
1 polymer ?
#
loop_
_entity_poly.entity_id
_entity_poly.type
_entity_poly.pdbx_seq_one_letter_code
_entity_poly.pdbx_strand_id
1 'polypeptide(L)' 'MANRRVTVLIFGGFVTAVAAAFYPIFFHPLTHANDYKQIQKVNRAGINQADVQPVGVKIWSDPFKPKS' A
#
# COMPACT_ATOMS: atom_id res chain seq x y z
N MET A 1 9.40 -40.96 -6.89
CA MET A 1 8.61 -40.25 -5.85
C MET A 1 9.35 -39.10 -5.16
N ALA A 2 10.67 -39.18 -4.92
CA ALA A 2 11.44 -38.12 -4.25
C ALA A 2 11.37 -36.74 -4.95
N ASN A 3 11.51 -36.69 -6.27
CA ASN A 3 11.52 -35.41 -7.02
C ASN A 3 10.21 -34.62 -6.89
N ARG A 4 9.05 -35.29 -6.84
CA ARG A 4 7.74 -34.62 -6.65
C ARG A 4 7.64 -33.95 -5.28
N ARG A 5 8.19 -34.55 -4.23
CA ARG A 5 8.21 -33.97 -2.88
C ARG A 5 9.10 -32.73 -2.84
N VAL A 6 10.29 -32.80 -3.44
CA VAL A 6 11.22 -31.66 -3.55
C VAL A 6 10.57 -30.51 -4.31
N THR A 7 9.92 -30.78 -5.45
CA THR A 7 9.19 -29.75 -6.20
C THR A 7 8.10 -29.08 -5.37
N VAL A 8 7.28 -29.85 -4.64
CA VAL A 8 6.23 -29.29 -3.77
C VAL A 8 6.83 -28.40 -2.67
N LEU A 9 7.94 -28.81 -2.06
CA LEU A 9 8.61 -28.02 -1.03
C LEU A 9 9.19 -26.72 -1.57
N ILE A 10 9.84 -26.76 -2.74
CA ILE A 10 10.42 -25.57 -3.37
C ILE A 10 9.31 -24.58 -3.76
N PHE A 11 8.27 -25.04 -4.45
CA PHE A 11 7.17 -24.17 -4.87
C PHE A 11 6.36 -23.65 -3.68
N GLY A 12 6.05 -24.51 -2.71
CA GLY A 12 5.36 -24.10 -1.49
C GLY A 12 6.15 -23.07 -0.71
N GLY A 13 7.45 -23.33 -0.47
CA GLY A 13 8.34 -22.39 0.21
C GLY A 13 8.48 -21.06 -0.53
N PHE A 14 8.57 -21.09 -1.87
CA PHE A 14 8.60 -19.87 -2.67
C PHE A 14 7.32 -19.05 -2.53
N VAL A 15 6.14 -19.67 -2.68
CA VAL A 15 4.85 -18.98 -2.53
C VAL A 15 4.70 -18.41 -1.10
N THR A 16 5.10 -19.15 -0.08
CA THR A 16 5.10 -18.68 1.31
C THR A 16 6.02 -17.48 1.49
N ALA A 17 7.23 -17.51 0.94
CA ALA A 17 8.16 -16.38 1.02
C ALA A 17 7.61 -15.13 0.32
N VAL A 18 7.01 -15.29 -0.86
CA VAL A 18 6.36 -14.22 -1.61
C VAL A 18 5.21 -13.62 -0.80
N ALA A 19 4.32 -14.46 -0.25
CA ALA A 19 3.19 -14.00 0.56
C ALA A 19 3.66 -13.25 1.83
N ALA A 20 4.68 -13.77 2.51
CA ALA A 20 5.26 -13.14 3.70
C ALA A 20 5.86 -11.76 3.37
N ALA A 21 6.60 -11.63 2.25
CA ALA A 21 7.15 -10.36 1.81
C ALA A 21 6.07 -9.33 1.45
N PHE A 22 4.95 -9.78 0.88
CA PHE A 22 3.85 -8.89 0.48
C PHE A 22 2.87 -8.55 1.61
N TYR A 23 2.86 -9.30 2.71
CA TYR A 23 1.97 -9.05 3.85
C TYR A 23 2.03 -7.60 4.37
N PRO A 24 3.21 -7.01 4.67
CA PRO A 24 3.27 -5.63 5.16
C PRO A 24 2.94 -4.56 4.09
N ILE A 25 2.96 -4.92 2.80
CA ILE A 25 2.76 -3.98 1.69
C ILE A 25 1.27 -3.86 1.35
N PHE A 26 0.57 -4.99 1.28
CA PHE A 26 -0.84 -5.02 0.88
C PHE A 26 -1.78 -5.26 2.05
N PHE A 27 -1.56 -6.31 2.83
CA PHE A 27 -2.55 -6.77 3.80
C PHE A 27 -2.56 -5.90 5.05
N HIS A 28 -1.39 -5.65 5.63
CA HIS A 28 -1.29 -4.87 6.87
C HIS A 28 -1.88 -3.45 6.74
N PRO A 29 -1.58 -2.66 5.68
CA PRO A 29 -2.17 -1.32 5.56
C PRO A 29 -3.68 -1.34 5.32
N LEU A 30 -4.19 -2.37 4.64
CA LEU A 30 -5.62 -2.53 4.39
C LEU A 30 -6.39 -2.94 5.65
N THR A 31 -5.81 -3.80 6.50
CA THR A 31 -6.44 -4.22 7.77
C THR A 31 -6.29 -3.19 8.88
N HIS A 32 -5.30 -2.30 8.81
CA HIS A 32 -5.03 -1.25 9.81
C HIS A 32 -5.30 0.16 9.25
N ALA A 33 -6.34 0.30 8.42
CA ALA A 33 -6.60 1.54 7.69
C ALA A 33 -6.73 2.78 8.58
N ASN A 34 -7.25 2.64 9.81
CA ASN A 34 -7.38 3.76 10.75
C ASN A 34 -6.03 4.28 11.26
N ASP A 35 -5.09 3.38 11.58
CA ASP A 35 -3.75 3.74 12.06
C ASP A 35 -2.98 4.49 10.97
N TYR A 36 -3.02 3.96 9.73
CA TYR A 36 -2.40 4.62 8.59
C TYR A 36 -3.05 5.97 8.26
N LYS A 37 -4.37 6.12 8.43
CA LYS A 37 -5.05 7.42 8.30
C LYS A 37 -4.58 8.39 9.37
N GLN A 38 -4.43 7.96 10.62
CA GLN A 38 -3.93 8.82 11.70
C GLN A 38 -2.50 9.27 11.44
N ILE A 39 -1.62 8.34 11.06
CA ILE A 39 -0.23 8.65 10.69
C ILE A 39 -0.20 9.65 9.51
N GLN A 40 -1.04 9.45 8.49
CA GLN A 40 -1.13 10.39 7.37
C GLN A 40 -1.62 11.77 7.78
N LYS A 41 -2.60 11.87 8.69
CA LYS A 41 -3.08 13.17 9.20
C LYS A 41 -1.95 13.95 9.86
N VAL A 42 -1.13 13.28 10.68
CA VAL A 42 0.02 13.89 11.35
C VAL A 42 1.08 14.29 10.33
N ASN A 43 1.47 13.38 9.42
CA ASN A 43 2.52 13.63 8.43
C ASN A 43 2.15 14.69 7.40
N ARG A 44 0.85 14.93 7.17
CA ARG A 44 0.34 15.96 6.24
C ARG A 44 -0.15 17.22 6.94
N ALA A 45 0.02 17.33 8.25
CA ALA A 45 -0.35 18.54 8.97
C ALA A 45 0.43 19.74 8.44
N GLY A 46 -0.27 20.82 8.11
CA GLY A 46 0.34 22.06 7.60
C GLY A 46 0.79 22.01 6.13
N ILE A 47 0.64 20.90 5.42
CA ILE A 47 0.91 20.85 3.98
C ILE A 47 -0.29 21.44 3.23
N ASN A 48 -0.13 22.66 2.71
CA ASN A 48 -1.05 23.20 1.73
C ASN A 48 -0.76 22.56 0.36
N GLN A 49 -1.65 21.67 -0.06
CA GLN A 49 -1.49 20.88 -1.28
C GLN A 49 -1.41 21.74 -2.55
N ALA A 50 -1.87 22.99 -2.51
CA ALA A 50 -1.72 23.93 -3.62
C ALA A 50 -0.26 24.38 -3.82
N ASP A 51 0.51 24.46 -2.73
CA ASP A 51 1.88 25.01 -2.74
C ASP A 51 2.92 23.96 -3.15
N VAL A 52 2.60 22.67 -2.97
CA VAL A 52 3.45 21.54 -3.41
C VAL A 52 3.28 21.26 -4.90
N GLN A 53 2.17 21.69 -5.49
CA GLN A 53 1.87 21.34 -6.88
C GLN A 53 2.62 22.21 -7.87
N PRO A 54 3.07 21.63 -9.01
CA PRO A 54 3.74 22.40 -10.04
C PRO A 54 2.82 23.50 -10.56
N VAL A 55 3.37 24.68 -10.81
CA VAL A 55 2.64 25.82 -11.38
C VAL A 55 2.09 25.47 -12.78
N GLY A 56 0.85 25.88 -13.04
CA GLY A 56 0.20 25.69 -14.35
C GLY A 56 -0.57 24.38 -14.54
N VAL A 57 -0.58 23.47 -13.55
CA VAL A 57 -1.48 22.31 -13.56
C VAL A 57 -2.67 22.51 -12.62
N LYS A 58 -3.83 21.97 -13.00
CA LYS A 58 -5.00 21.96 -12.13
C LYS A 58 -4.63 21.24 -10.84
N ILE A 59 -4.84 21.89 -9.69
CA ILE A 59 -4.72 21.28 -8.37
C ILE A 59 -5.41 19.93 -8.44
N TRP A 60 -4.71 18.82 -8.17
CA TRP A 60 -5.31 17.49 -8.07
C TRP A 60 -6.45 17.57 -7.06
N SER A 61 -7.64 17.81 -7.60
CA SER A 61 -8.88 17.78 -6.87
C SER A 61 -8.97 16.39 -6.32
N ASP A 62 -9.07 16.28 -4.98
CA ASP A 62 -9.18 15.03 -4.25
C ASP A 62 -9.98 14.01 -5.09
N PRO A 63 -9.34 12.94 -5.58
CA PRO A 63 -9.97 12.00 -6.52
C PRO A 63 -11.13 11.24 -5.88
N PHE A 64 -11.33 11.36 -4.57
CA PHE A 64 -12.44 10.80 -3.82
C PHE A 64 -13.42 11.85 -3.33
N LYS A 65 -13.25 13.13 -3.71
CA LYS A 65 -14.20 14.18 -3.35
C LYS A 65 -15.57 13.83 -3.95
N PRO A 66 -16.63 13.72 -3.15
CA PRO A 66 -17.97 13.54 -3.68
C PRO A 66 -18.29 14.66 -4.67
N LYS A 67 -18.90 14.32 -5.81
CA LYS A 67 -19.58 15.32 -6.64
C LYS A 67 -20.74 15.87 -5.82
N SER A 68 -20.55 17.04 -5.24
CA SER A 68 -21.64 17.92 -4.80
C SER A 68 -22.44 18.40 -6.00
#